data_AF-A0A6M3L3C8-F1
#
_entry.id   AF-A0A6M3L3C8-F1
#
_cell.length_a   1.000
_cell.length_b   1.000
_cell.length_c   1.000
_cell.angle_alpha   90.00
_cell.angle_beta   90.00
_cell.angle_gamma   90.00
#
_symmetry.space_group_name_H-M   'P 1'
#
loop_
_entity.id
_entity.type
_entity.pdbx_description
1 polymer ?
#
loop_
_entity_poly.entity_id
_entity_poly.type
_entity_poly.pdbx_seq_one_letter_code
_entity_poly.pdbx_strand_id
1 'polypeptide(L)'
;MEVKFKFGIGDIVYHKLPSKADLIVKEAEKTPFFVLERILQECPGGIQIHYKCRCGYFGKGMNVEPSNIYDFNEIELEIIK
;
A
#
# COMPACT_ATOMS: atom_id res chain seq x y z
N MET A 1 6.16 2.21 -25.08
CA MET A 1 6.87 1.52 -23.98
C MET A 1 5.78 0.96 -23.09
N GLU A 2 5.68 -0.36 -22.95
CA GLU A 2 4.63 -0.98 -22.13
C GLU A 2 5.04 -0.92 -20.66
N VAL A 3 4.31 -0.17 -19.84
CA VAL A 3 4.57 -0.06 -18.41
C VAL A 3 3.98 -1.29 -17.71
N LYS A 4 4.84 -2.12 -17.12
CA LYS A 4 4.45 -3.34 -16.41
C LYS A 4 4.30 -3.04 -14.92
N PHE A 5 3.10 -3.24 -14.41
CA PHE A 5 2.82 -3.19 -12.97
C PHE A 5 3.29 -4.49 -12.32
N LYS A 6 4.02 -4.40 -11.20
CA LYS A 6 4.44 -5.54 -10.38
C LYS A 6 3.28 -6.20 -9.64
N PHE A 7 2.24 -5.42 -9.28
CA PHE A 7 1.09 -5.90 -8.52
C PHE A 7 -0.24 -5.65 -9.26
N GLY A 8 -1.18 -6.57 -9.12
CA GLY A 8 -2.54 -6.49 -9.63
C GLY A 8 -3.52 -5.87 -8.63
N ILE A 9 -4.67 -5.41 -9.13
CA ILE A 9 -5.80 -5.01 -8.26
C ILE A 9 -6.33 -6.28 -7.56
N GLY A 10 -6.50 -6.19 -6.25
CA GLY A 10 -6.88 -7.32 -5.40
C GLY A 10 -5.71 -8.07 -4.77
N ASP A 11 -4.48 -7.82 -5.21
CA ASP A 11 -3.29 -8.44 -4.61
C ASP A 11 -3.09 -7.98 -3.16
N ILE A 12 -2.54 -8.88 -2.35
CA ILE A 12 -2.09 -8.59 -0.99
C ILE A 12 -0.59 -8.27 -1.04
N VAL A 13 -0.24 -7.05 -0.70
CA VAL A 13 1.14 -6.55 -0.61
C VAL A 13 1.45 -6.18 0.84
N TYR A 14 2.72 -6.08 1.18
CA TYR A 14 3.15 -5.76 2.54
C TYR A 14 3.98 -4.47 2.57
N HIS A 15 3.74 -3.65 3.57
CA HIS A 15 4.52 -2.44 3.83
C HIS A 15 4.59 -2.14 5.34
N LYS A 16 5.53 -1.29 5.74
CA LYS A 16 5.61 -0.78 7.11
C LYS A 16 4.58 0.33 7.29
N LEU A 17 3.82 0.30 8.39
CA LEU A 17 2.87 1.39 8.67
C LEU A 17 3.65 2.72 8.81
N PRO A 18 3.22 3.80 8.13
CA PRO A 18 3.81 5.11 8.38
C PRO A 18 3.53 5.50 9.83
N SER A 19 4.59 5.86 10.54
CA SER A 19 4.68 6.11 12.00
C SER A 19 3.63 7.04 12.63
N LYS A 20 2.73 7.66 11.86
CA LYS A 20 1.66 8.55 12.34
C LYS A 20 0.40 7.82 12.82
N ALA A 21 0.30 6.50 12.63
CA ALA A 21 -0.70 5.69 13.30
C ALA A 21 -0.25 5.43 14.75
N ASP A 22 -0.40 6.46 15.59
CA ASP A 22 -0.19 6.36 17.02
C ASP A 22 -1.05 5.23 17.60
N LEU A 23 -0.38 4.34 18.36
CA LEU A 23 -0.88 3.56 19.52
C LEU A 23 -1.06 2.03 19.46
N ILE A 24 -0.87 1.26 18.36
CA ILE A 24 -1.10 -0.21 18.48
C ILE A 24 0.01 -1.14 17.97
N VAL A 25 0.90 -0.76 17.04
CA VAL A 25 1.79 -1.78 16.45
C VAL A 25 3.24 -1.35 16.36
N LYS A 26 3.97 -1.49 17.49
CA LYS A 26 5.44 -1.52 17.53
C LYS A 26 6.04 -2.71 16.77
N GLU A 27 5.21 -3.64 16.27
CA GLU A 27 5.66 -4.92 15.68
C GLU A 27 5.27 -5.15 14.22
N ALA A 28 4.56 -4.24 13.55
CA ALA A 28 4.14 -4.50 12.17
C ALA A 28 5.16 -4.01 11.15
N GLU A 29 6.36 -4.60 11.18
CA GLU A 29 7.34 -4.47 10.09
C GLU A 29 6.74 -4.91 8.74
N LYS A 30 5.70 -5.76 8.77
CA LYS A 30 5.00 -6.26 7.58
C LYS A 30 3.48 -6.20 7.76
N THR A 31 2.90 -5.05 7.47
CA THR A 31 1.45 -4.87 7.47
C THR A 31 0.87 -5.29 6.11
N PRO A 32 -0.16 -6.15 6.06
CA PRO A 32 -0.83 -6.47 4.81
C PRO A 32 -1.65 -5.29 4.31
N PHE A 33 -1.63 -5.05 3.01
CA PHE A 33 -2.41 -4.06 2.30
C PHE A 33 -3.01 -4.69 1.04
N PHE A 34 -4.26 -4.34 0.74
CA PHE A 34 -4.96 -4.77 -0.47
C PHE A 34 -4.84 -3.71 -1.55
N VAL A 35 -4.35 -4.07 -2.73
CA VAL A 35 -4.26 -3.14 -3.86
C VAL A 35 -5.65 -2.84 -4.40
N LEU A 36 -6.04 -1.57 -4.40
CA LEU A 36 -7.34 -1.10 -4.91
C LEU A 36 -7.21 -0.49 -6.30
N GLU A 37 -6.17 0.32 -6.52
CA GLU A 37 -5.95 1.02 -7.78
C GLU A 37 -4.47 1.02 -8.14
N ARG A 38 -4.19 1.07 -9.45
CA ARG A 38 -2.85 1.21 -10.02
C ARG A 38 -2.77 2.54 -10.74
N ILE A 39 -1.76 3.32 -10.42
CA ILE A 39 -1.64 4.71 -10.87
C ILE A 39 -0.29 4.86 -11.57
N LEU A 40 -0.34 5.46 -12.75
CA LEU A 40 0.84 5.82 -13.53
C LEU A 40 0.96 7.34 -13.49
N GLN A 41 2.08 7.83 -12.99
CA GLN A 41 2.35 9.26 -12.88
C GLN A 41 3.56 9.62 -13.73
N GLU A 42 3.38 10.53 -14.69
CA GLU A 42 4.49 11.10 -15.46
C GLU A 42 5.12 12.25 -14.66
N CYS A 43 6.43 12.15 -14.43
CA CYS A 43 7.24 13.14 -13.72
C CYS A 43 8.37 13.62 -14.64
N PRO A 44 9.00 14.79 -14.37
CA PRO A 44 10.11 15.30 -15.20
C PRO A 44 11.28 14.32 -15.36
N GLY A 45 11.46 13.38 -14.44
CA GLY A 45 12.50 12.34 -14.47
C GLY A 45 12.07 10.99 -15.06
N GLY A 46 10.82 10.83 -15.52
CA GLY A 46 10.30 9.57 -16.06
C GLY A 46 8.94 9.19 -15.50
N ILE A 47 8.60 7.90 -15.58
CA ILE A 47 7.31 7.37 -15.12
C ILE A 47 7.48 6.76 -13.73
N GLN A 48 6.60 7.13 -12.80
CA GLN A 48 6.46 6.49 -11.50
C GLN A 48 5.18 5.66 -11.44
N ILE A 49 5.27 4.50 -10.77
CA ILE A 49 4.15 3.59 -10.55
C ILE A 49 3.76 3.66 -9.07
N HIS A 50 2.49 4.00 -8.84
CA HIS A 50 1.87 4.13 -7.54
C HIS A 50 0.71 3.15 -7.38
N TYR A 51 0.43 2.77 -6.14
CA TYR A 51 -0.67 1.90 -5.78
C TYR A 51 -1.47 2.54 -4.65
N LYS A 52 -2.79 2.66 -4.84
CA LYS A 52 -3.68 2.91 -3.71
C LYS A 52 -4.01 1.59 -3.05
N CYS A 53 -3.68 1.48 -1.77
CA CYS A 53 -3.90 0.27 -1.02
C CYS A 53 -4.70 0.52 0.24
N ARG A 54 -5.52 -0.47 0.64
CA ARG A 54 -6.24 -0.46 1.91
C ARG A 54 -5.52 -1.33 2.92
N CYS A 55 -5.26 -0.82 4.11
CA CYS A 55 -4.66 -1.62 5.18
C CYS A 55 -5.58 -2.78 5.58
N GLY A 56 -5.01 -3.98 5.69
CA GLY A 56 -5.72 -5.21 6.03
C GLY A 56 -5.81 -5.53 7.52
N TYR A 57 -5.29 -4.68 8.41
CA TYR A 57 -5.52 -4.85 9.84
C TYR A 57 -6.98 -4.58 10.20
N PHE A 58 -7.66 -5.61 10.72
CA PHE A 58 -8.99 -5.53 11.31
C PHE A 58 -8.85 -5.63 12.84
N GLY A 59 -8.72 -4.49 13.52
CA GLY A 59 -8.75 -4.43 14.99
C GLY A 59 -10.15 -4.12 15.52
N LYS A 60 -10.54 -4.67 16.67
CA LYS A 60 -11.73 -4.20 17.41
C LYS A 60 -11.60 -2.69 17.66
N GLY A 61 -12.39 -1.88 16.97
CA GLY A 61 -12.38 -0.42 17.09
C GLY A 61 -11.78 0.32 15.88
N MET A 62 -11.14 -0.38 14.93
CA MET A 62 -10.85 0.19 13.61
C MET A 62 -12.02 -0.16 12.69
N ASN A 63 -12.97 0.79 12.57
CA ASN A 63 -13.93 0.73 11.48
C ASN A 63 -13.15 0.64 10.16
N VAL A 64 -13.72 -0.02 9.16
CA VAL A 64 -13.22 -0.02 7.78
C VAL A 64 -13.41 1.39 7.25
N GLU A 65 -12.59 2.33 7.74
CA GLU A 65 -12.78 3.73 7.48
C GLU A 65 -12.39 3.97 6.03
N PRO A 66 -13.24 4.60 5.22
CA PRO A 66 -12.89 4.94 3.84
C PRO A 66 -11.60 5.78 3.73
N SER A 67 -11.20 6.43 4.83
CA SER A 67 -9.94 7.18 4.98
C SER A 67 -8.70 6.29 5.16
N ASN A 68 -8.85 4.97 5.38
CA ASN A 68 -7.76 4.00 5.56
C ASN A 68 -7.15 3.54 4.21
N ILE A 69 -7.02 4.47 3.26
CA ILE A 69 -6.41 4.27 1.95
C ILE A 69 -5.06 4.98 1.96
N TYR A 70 -4.03 4.26 1.54
CA TYR A 70 -2.66 4.73 1.46
C TYR A 70 -2.19 4.71 0.02
N ASP A 71 -1.34 5.66 -0.34
CA ASP A 71 -0.62 5.69 -1.60
C ASP A 71 0.81 5.21 -1.35
N PHE A 72 1.25 4.23 -2.13
CA PHE A 72 2.61 3.70 -2.06
C PHE A 72 3.24 3.67 -3.45
N ASN A 73 4.51 4.04 -3.53
CA ASN A 73 5.31 3.74 -4.71
C ASN A 73 5.53 2.22 -4.81
N GLU A 74 5.65 1.71 -6.02
CA GLU A 74 5.92 0.28 -6.25
C GLU A 74 7.13 -0.26 -5.48
N ILE A 75 8.15 0.58 -5.28
CA ILE A 75 9.39 0.23 -4.58
C ILE A 75 9.22 0.04 -3.07
N GLU A 76 8.13 0.56 -2.49
CA GLU A 76 7.85 0.49 -1.06
C GLU A 76 7.17 -0.84 -0.68
N LEU A 77 6.67 -1.59 -1.66
CA LEU A 77 5.82 -2.76 -1.47
C LEU A 77 6.57 -4.09 -1.63
N GLU A 78 6.31 -5.01 -0.71
CA GLU A 78 6.90 -6.36 -0.69
C GLU A 78 5.86 -7.47 -0.87
N ILE A 79 6.29 -8.61 -1.44
CA ILE A 79 5.56 -9.90 -1.36
C ILE A 79 6.31 -10.77 -0.36
N ILE A 80 5.61 -11.25 0.66
CA ILE A 80 6.12 -12.35 1.49
C ILE A 80 5.84 -13.64 0.74
N LYS A 81 6.90 -14.39 0.39
CA LYS A 81 6.79 -15.76 -0.13
C LYS A 81 6.66 -16.75 1.00
#